data_AF-A0A7V9PVG2-F1
#
_entry.id   AF-A0A7V9PVG2-F1
#
_cell.length_a   1.000
_cell.length_b   1.000
_cell.length_c   1.000
_cell.angle_alpha   90.00
_cell.angle_beta   90.00
_cell.angle_gamma   90.00
#
_symmetry.space_group_name_H-M   'P 1'
#
loop_
_entity.id
_entity.type
_entity.pdbx_description
1 polymer ?
#
loop_
_entity_poly.entity_id
_entity_poly.type
_entity_poly.pdbx_seq_one_letter_code
_entity_poly.pdbx_strand_id
1 'polypeptide(L)'
;MFDTWGDFTHNDAGAAGDAGGATVGRVLDQLAQVFGCDRAALGRVVGEPVPAAGLDPDRLLERIGAAERLADAVHAVQVHDLAGFAAARRAEDHELGLRGDLVGRTAAIEVAAACTVATQTAQSRLCDAEVATGRLPGLLGLVGGGRVSMGGLRRVIAETWLLDPDLFAAADRLLAAEATSRRLSPGQL
;
A
#
# COMPACT_ATOMS: atom_id res chain seq x y z
N MET A 1 46.12 35.27 -1.56
CA MET A 1 45.11 36.33 -1.46
C MET A 1 43.79 35.63 -1.17
N PHE A 2 43.43 35.57 0.13
CA PHE A 2 42.21 35.03 0.78
C PHE A 2 41.93 33.52 0.57
N ASP A 3 42.07 32.59 1.54
CA ASP A 3 41.57 32.49 2.94
C ASP A 3 40.06 32.72 3.07
N THR A 4 39.27 31.63 3.13
CA THR A 4 38.59 31.12 4.34
C THR A 4 37.67 29.94 3.96
N TRP A 5 37.98 28.75 4.46
CA TRP A 5 37.04 27.64 4.56
C TRP A 5 36.13 27.90 5.77
N GLY A 6 34.86 28.18 5.51
CA GLY A 6 33.83 28.33 6.53
C GLY A 6 33.28 26.97 6.96
N ASP A 7 33.54 26.67 8.21
CA ASP A 7 33.01 25.57 9.01
C ASP A 7 31.46 25.52 8.94
N PHE A 8 30.91 24.51 8.27
CA PHE A 8 29.47 24.17 8.28
C PHE A 8 29.25 22.92 9.14
N THR A 9 29.62 23.01 10.41
CA THR A 9 29.09 22.12 11.45
C THR A 9 28.08 22.88 12.29
N HIS A 10 26.86 23.02 11.77
CA HIS A 10 25.68 23.25 12.61
C HIS A 10 24.70 22.11 12.41
N ASN A 11 24.76 21.23 13.40
CA ASN A 11 23.95 20.06 13.60
C ASN A 11 22.62 20.50 14.22
N ASP A 12 21.63 20.87 13.40
CA ASP A 12 20.24 21.06 13.84
C ASP A 12 19.50 19.72 13.87
N ALA A 13 19.96 18.81 14.73
CA ALA A 13 19.28 17.56 15.08
C ALA A 13 18.24 17.76 16.21
N GLY A 14 17.43 18.83 16.13
CA GLY A 14 16.61 19.29 17.26
C GLY A 14 15.09 19.14 17.15
N ALA A 15 14.50 18.90 15.98
CA ALA A 15 13.03 19.04 15.82
C ALA A 15 12.31 17.94 15.01
N ALA A 16 12.99 16.88 14.57
CA ALA A 16 12.39 15.85 13.73
C ALA A 16 11.70 14.69 14.50
N GLY A 17 11.81 14.65 15.83
CA GLY A 17 11.36 13.52 16.65
C GLY A 17 9.83 13.39 16.80
N ASP A 18 9.10 14.52 16.76
CA ASP A 18 7.68 14.54 17.15
C ASP A 18 6.72 14.48 15.94
N ALA A 19 7.14 15.00 14.79
CA ALA A 19 6.35 14.96 13.56
C ALA A 19 6.23 13.54 12.97
N GLY A 20 7.26 12.71 13.12
CA GLY A 20 7.25 11.31 12.69
C GLY A 20 6.28 10.46 13.51
N GLY A 21 6.28 10.62 14.84
CA GLY A 21 5.37 9.91 15.74
C GLY A 21 3.89 10.26 15.52
N ALA A 22 3.58 11.54 15.29
CA ALA A 22 2.23 11.99 14.97
C ALA A 22 1.74 11.50 13.59
N THR A 23 2.65 11.23 12.65
CA THR A 23 2.32 10.72 11.30
C THR A 23 2.09 9.22 11.32
N VAL A 24 2.98 8.46 11.99
CA VAL A 24 2.77 7.02 12.22
C VAL A 24 1.50 6.78 13.01
N GLY A 25 1.25 7.56 14.06
CA GLY A 25 0.01 7.49 14.85
C GLY A 25 -1.25 7.65 13.99
N ARG A 26 -1.28 8.62 13.07
CA ARG A 26 -2.41 8.83 12.16
C ARG A 26 -2.58 7.70 11.16
N VAL A 27 -1.48 7.18 10.59
CA VAL A 27 -1.54 6.02 9.68
C VAL A 27 -2.11 4.79 10.41
N LEU A 28 -1.68 4.53 11.65
CA LEU A 28 -2.21 3.43 12.44
C LEU A 28 -3.70 3.62 12.80
N ASP A 29 -4.15 4.85 13.07
CA ASP A 29 -5.57 5.14 13.29
C ASP A 29 -6.39 4.96 12.02
N GLN A 30 -5.86 5.40 10.88
CA GLN A 30 -6.52 5.27 9.58
C GLN A 30 -6.59 3.80 9.16
N LEU A 31 -5.54 3.01 9.40
CA LEU A 31 -5.56 1.55 9.20
C LEU A 31 -6.58 0.86 10.11
N ALA A 32 -6.63 1.25 11.39
CA ALA A 32 -7.60 0.72 12.34
C ALA A 32 -9.03 1.06 11.94
N GLN A 33 -9.28 2.29 11.46
CA GLN A 33 -10.59 2.78 11.06
C GLN A 33 -11.05 2.20 9.72
N VAL A 34 -10.18 2.14 8.71
CA VAL A 34 -10.52 1.65 7.36
C VAL A 34 -10.73 0.14 7.36
N PHE A 35 -10.00 -0.62 8.19
CA PHE A 35 -10.02 -2.08 8.14
C PHE A 35 -10.50 -2.78 9.41
N GLY A 36 -10.88 -2.03 10.45
CA GLY A 36 -11.39 -2.60 11.70
C GLY A 36 -10.34 -3.33 12.54
N CYS A 37 -9.06 -2.95 12.41
CA CYS A 37 -7.93 -3.59 13.11
C CYS A 37 -7.61 -2.90 14.45
N ASP A 38 -7.17 -3.65 15.47
CA ASP A 38 -6.77 -3.09 16.77
C ASP A 38 -5.43 -2.32 16.68
N ARG A 39 -5.45 -1.03 17.02
CA ARG A 39 -4.26 -0.14 17.11
C ARG A 39 -3.16 -0.71 18.00
N ALA A 40 -3.51 -1.41 19.07
CA ALA A 40 -2.53 -2.04 19.96
C ALA A 40 -1.87 -3.26 19.29
N ALA A 41 -2.55 -3.96 18.39
CA ALA A 41 -1.95 -5.02 17.59
C ALA A 41 -0.93 -4.47 16.59
N LEU A 42 -1.21 -3.30 16.01
CA LEU A 42 -0.30 -2.59 15.11
C LEU A 42 0.97 -2.10 15.83
N GLY A 43 0.83 -1.51 17.02
CA GLY A 43 1.96 -1.05 17.82
C GLY A 43 2.93 -2.16 18.27
N ARG A 44 2.43 -3.40 18.44
CA ARG A 44 3.27 -4.56 18.80
C ARG A 44 4.15 -5.07 17.64
N VAL A 45 3.75 -4.81 16.40
CA VAL A 45 4.49 -5.23 15.20
C VAL A 45 5.62 -4.25 14.87
N VAL A 46 5.40 -2.96 15.12
CA VAL A 46 6.36 -1.86 14.87
C VAL A 46 7.35 -1.66 16.04
N GLY A 47 7.15 -2.37 17.16
CA GLY A 47 7.96 -2.24 18.38
C GLY A 47 9.40 -2.75 18.27
N GLU A 48 10.21 -2.39 19.28
CA GLU A 48 11.67 -2.55 19.36
C GLU A 48 12.23 -3.92 18.90
N PRO A 49 13.46 -3.94 18.36
CA PRO A 49 14.14 -5.17 17.96
C PRO A 49 14.18 -6.16 19.11
N VAL A 50 13.80 -7.41 18.84
CA VAL A 50 13.82 -8.45 19.87
C VAL A 50 15.27 -8.84 20.14
N PRO A 51 15.74 -8.78 21.39
CA PRO A 51 17.06 -9.30 21.72
C PRO A 51 17.14 -10.79 21.36
N ALA A 52 18.27 -11.20 20.79
CA ALA A 52 18.49 -12.53 20.22
C ALA A 52 18.44 -13.68 21.26
N ALA A 53 18.55 -13.37 22.55
CA ALA A 53 18.54 -14.35 23.62
C ALA A 53 17.11 -14.75 24.01
N GLY A 54 16.79 -16.04 23.97
CA GLY A 54 15.49 -16.57 24.41
C GLY A 54 14.37 -16.45 23.39
N LEU A 55 14.70 -16.39 22.09
CA LEU A 55 13.73 -16.34 21.01
C LEU A 55 13.03 -17.68 20.82
N ASP A 56 11.74 -17.72 21.15
CA ASP A 56 10.82 -18.78 20.78
C ASP A 56 10.52 -18.71 19.27
N PRO A 57 10.89 -19.75 18.47
CA PRO A 57 10.65 -19.77 17.03
C PRO A 57 9.18 -19.59 16.64
N ASP A 58 8.25 -20.15 17.40
CA ASP A 58 6.82 -20.05 17.08
C ASP A 58 6.33 -18.61 17.24
N ARG A 59 6.77 -17.94 18.30
CA ARG A 59 6.50 -16.51 18.53
C ARG A 59 7.14 -15.61 17.46
N LEU A 60 8.31 -15.97 16.94
CA LEU A 60 8.93 -15.25 15.83
C LEU A 60 8.12 -15.41 14.54
N LEU A 61 7.68 -16.62 14.22
CA LEU A 61 6.84 -16.89 13.05
C LEU A 61 5.50 -16.14 13.13
N GLU A 62 4.87 -16.10 14.30
CA GLU A 62 3.65 -15.30 14.52
C GLU A 62 3.88 -13.81 14.28
N ARG A 63 5.02 -13.27 14.75
CA ARG A 63 5.40 -11.87 14.52
C ARG A 63 5.65 -11.57 13.05
N ILE A 64 6.37 -12.43 12.34
CA ILE A 64 6.61 -12.29 10.89
C ILE A 64 5.26 -12.27 10.16
N GLY A 65 4.39 -13.24 10.43
CA GLY A 65 3.06 -13.27 9.81
C GLY A 65 2.21 -12.05 10.14
N ALA A 66 2.31 -11.49 11.35
CA ALA A 66 1.64 -10.25 11.72
C ALA A 66 2.20 -9.03 10.99
N ALA A 67 3.52 -8.97 10.79
CA ALA A 67 4.18 -7.92 10.02
C ALA A 67 3.78 -7.92 8.55
N GLU A 68 3.71 -9.10 7.93
CA GLU A 68 3.24 -9.25 6.55
C GLU A 68 1.79 -8.79 6.40
N ARG A 69 0.88 -9.21 7.29
CA ARG A 69 -0.52 -8.75 7.25
C ARG A 69 -0.66 -7.25 7.44
N LEU A 70 0.19 -6.65 8.28
CA LEU A 70 0.24 -5.19 8.44
C LEU A 70 0.73 -4.52 7.15
N ALA A 71 1.81 -5.01 6.55
CA ALA A 71 2.32 -4.47 5.29
C ALA A 71 1.26 -4.55 4.18
N ASP A 72 0.53 -5.66 4.07
CA ASP A 72 -0.58 -5.82 3.14
C ASP A 72 -1.72 -4.83 3.42
N ALA A 73 -2.10 -4.61 4.68
CA ALA A 73 -3.11 -3.63 5.04
C ALA A 73 -2.69 -2.18 4.68
N VAL A 74 -1.42 -1.83 4.90
CA VAL A 74 -0.85 -0.55 4.46
C VAL A 74 -0.89 -0.41 2.94
N HIS A 75 -0.53 -1.46 2.22
CA HIS A 75 -0.62 -1.45 0.76
C HIS A 75 -2.07 -1.30 0.27
N ALA A 76 -3.06 -1.87 0.97
CA ALA A 76 -4.46 -1.69 0.61
C ALA A 76 -4.90 -0.22 0.74
N VAL A 77 -4.47 0.51 1.77
CA VAL A 77 -4.69 1.98 1.85
C VAL A 77 -4.02 2.67 0.66
N GLN A 78 -2.75 2.36 0.42
CA GLN A 78 -1.99 3.00 -0.65
C GLN A 78 -2.63 2.76 -2.01
N VAL A 79 -3.24 1.60 -2.24
CA VAL A 79 -4.02 1.29 -3.45
C VAL A 79 -5.22 2.22 -3.59
N HIS A 80 -5.99 2.47 -2.52
CA HIS A 80 -7.09 3.43 -2.56
C HIS A 80 -6.60 4.86 -2.85
N ASP A 81 -5.51 5.30 -2.20
CA ASP A 81 -4.95 6.63 -2.40
C ASP A 81 -4.42 6.81 -3.83
N LEU A 82 -3.73 5.80 -4.38
CA LEU A 82 -3.24 5.81 -5.75
C LEU A 82 -4.38 5.89 -6.76
N ALA A 83 -5.45 5.13 -6.57
CA ALA A 83 -6.61 5.17 -7.45
C ALA A 83 -7.33 6.53 -7.37
N GLY A 84 -7.51 7.08 -6.16
CA GLY A 84 -8.10 8.39 -5.96
C GLY A 84 -7.27 9.52 -6.59
N PHE A 85 -5.95 9.46 -6.41
CA PHE A 85 -5.01 10.40 -7.04
C PHE A 85 -5.05 10.31 -8.56
N ALA A 86 -5.05 9.09 -9.13
CA ALA A 86 -5.16 8.90 -10.57
C ALA A 86 -6.46 9.49 -11.13
N ALA A 87 -7.59 9.25 -10.45
CA ALA A 87 -8.89 9.80 -10.83
C ALA A 87 -8.90 11.34 -10.81
N ALA A 88 -8.36 11.96 -9.76
CA ALA A 88 -8.24 13.42 -9.66
C ALA A 88 -7.37 14.01 -10.78
N ARG A 89 -6.19 13.42 -11.02
CA ARG A 89 -5.30 13.85 -12.10
C ARG A 89 -5.93 13.73 -13.48
N ARG A 90 -6.71 12.66 -13.74
CA ARG A 90 -7.43 12.52 -15.02
C ARG A 90 -8.50 13.58 -15.20
N ALA A 91 -9.24 13.92 -14.14
CA ALA A 91 -10.23 14.98 -14.20
C ALA A 91 -9.58 16.32 -14.59
N GLU A 92 -8.45 16.66 -13.95
CA GLU A 92 -7.68 17.85 -14.31
C GLU A 92 -7.13 17.81 -15.74
N ASP A 93 -6.57 16.68 -16.17
CA ASP A 93 -6.05 16.50 -17.53
C ASP A 93 -7.16 16.69 -18.59
N HIS A 94 -8.39 16.24 -18.29
CA HIS A 94 -9.57 16.45 -19.13
C HIS A 94 -10.00 17.91 -19.18
N GLU A 95 -10.01 18.62 -18.04
CA GLU A 95 -10.32 20.06 -17.98
C GLU A 95 -9.33 20.90 -18.79
N LEU A 96 -8.05 20.49 -18.81
CA LEU A 96 -7.00 21.11 -19.61
C LEU A 96 -7.05 20.75 -21.10
N GLY A 97 -7.99 19.89 -21.52
CA GLY A 97 -8.15 19.48 -22.91
C GLY A 97 -6.98 18.65 -23.43
N LEU A 98 -6.26 17.93 -22.57
CA LEU A 98 -5.17 17.06 -22.99
C LEU A 98 -5.71 15.93 -23.89
N ARG A 99 -4.87 15.53 -24.85
CA ARG A 99 -5.19 14.39 -25.72
C ARG A 99 -5.31 13.12 -24.88
N GLY A 100 -6.22 12.23 -25.26
CA GLY A 100 -6.49 11.00 -24.50
C GLY A 100 -5.28 10.08 -24.30
N ASP A 101 -4.27 10.13 -25.17
CA ASP A 101 -3.01 9.39 -25.03
C ASP A 101 -2.04 9.99 -23.99
N LEU A 102 -2.30 11.21 -23.54
CA LEU A 102 -1.53 11.92 -22.51
C LEU A 102 -2.22 11.91 -21.13
N VAL A 103 -3.55 11.71 -21.10
CA VAL A 103 -4.34 11.65 -19.86
C VAL A 103 -3.78 10.56 -18.93
N GLY A 104 -3.45 10.95 -17.71
CA GLY A 104 -2.91 10.05 -16.67
C GLY A 104 -1.41 9.80 -16.73
N ARG A 105 -0.67 10.27 -17.75
CA ARG A 105 0.81 10.16 -17.77
C ARG A 105 1.44 11.02 -16.68
N THR A 106 0.89 12.20 -16.43
CA THR A 106 1.37 13.13 -15.39
C THR A 106 1.32 12.48 -14.01
N ALA A 107 0.23 11.75 -13.70
CA ALA A 107 0.06 11.04 -12.44
C ALA A 107 1.19 10.03 -12.19
N ALA A 108 1.60 9.27 -13.22
CA ALA A 108 2.69 8.31 -13.09
C ALA A 108 4.04 8.98 -12.82
N ILE A 109 4.30 10.16 -13.38
CA ILE A 109 5.53 10.91 -13.14
C ILE A 109 5.57 11.44 -11.71
N GLU A 110 4.47 12.02 -11.23
CA GLU A 110 4.37 12.55 -9.86
C GLU A 110 4.55 11.44 -8.81
N VAL A 111 3.88 10.30 -9.00
CA VAL A 111 4.02 9.13 -8.12
C VAL A 111 5.44 8.56 -8.17
N ALA A 112 6.06 8.50 -9.36
CA ALA A 112 7.43 8.04 -9.52
C ALA A 112 8.42 8.90 -8.74
N ALA A 113 8.28 10.23 -8.80
CA ALA A 113 9.09 11.17 -8.05
C ALA A 113 8.86 11.02 -6.54
N ALA A 114 7.60 11.00 -6.09
CA ALA A 114 7.26 10.90 -4.67
C ALA A 114 7.73 9.58 -4.03
N CYS A 115 7.64 8.46 -4.77
CA CYS A 115 8.02 7.14 -4.27
C CYS A 115 9.46 6.73 -4.61
N THR A 116 10.23 7.58 -5.31
CA THR A 116 11.59 7.25 -5.79
C THR A 116 11.64 5.94 -6.58
N VAL A 117 10.74 5.78 -7.56
CA VAL A 117 10.69 4.60 -8.45
C VAL A 117 10.70 5.02 -9.92
N ALA A 118 10.95 4.07 -10.83
CA ALA A 118 10.81 4.34 -12.25
C ALA A 118 9.36 4.69 -12.63
N THR A 119 9.17 5.57 -13.60
CA THR A 119 7.83 5.97 -14.11
C THR A 119 6.99 4.78 -14.55
N GLN A 120 7.59 3.80 -15.21
CA GLN A 120 6.89 2.58 -15.62
C GLN A 120 6.36 1.79 -14.41
N THR A 121 7.14 1.70 -13.33
CA THR A 121 6.71 1.06 -12.08
C THR A 121 5.54 1.80 -11.44
N ALA A 122 5.59 3.14 -11.41
CA ALA A 122 4.48 3.96 -10.92
C ALA A 122 3.22 3.79 -11.77
N GLN A 123 3.36 3.74 -13.10
CA GLN A 123 2.25 3.51 -14.02
C GLN A 123 1.60 2.14 -13.78
N SER A 124 2.38 1.07 -13.62
CA SER A 124 1.84 -0.25 -13.27
C SER A 124 1.10 -0.21 -11.94
N ARG A 125 1.64 0.46 -10.91
CA ARG A 125 0.96 0.60 -9.61
C ARG A 125 -0.37 1.35 -9.71
N LEU A 126 -0.44 2.41 -10.52
CA LEU A 126 -1.69 3.15 -10.74
C LEU A 126 -2.72 2.29 -11.48
N CYS A 127 -2.30 1.54 -12.50
CA CYS A 127 -3.18 0.61 -13.22
C CYS A 127 -3.73 -0.49 -12.29
N ASP A 128 -2.85 -1.14 -11.52
CA ASP A 128 -3.23 -2.15 -10.52
C ASP A 128 -4.22 -1.56 -9.51
N ALA A 129 -3.96 -0.33 -9.04
CA ALA A 129 -4.81 0.34 -8.06
C ALA A 129 -6.23 0.61 -8.59
N GLU A 130 -6.34 1.05 -9.84
CA GLU A 130 -7.63 1.29 -10.49
C GLU A 130 -8.42 0.01 -10.72
N VAL A 131 -7.75 -1.07 -11.14
CA VAL A 131 -8.39 -2.38 -11.29
C VAL A 131 -8.82 -2.91 -9.93
N ALA A 132 -7.96 -2.85 -8.92
CA ALA A 132 -8.27 -3.33 -7.58
C ALA A 132 -9.47 -2.59 -6.97
N THR A 133 -9.48 -1.26 -7.03
CA THR A 133 -10.55 -0.45 -6.44
C THR A 133 -11.84 -0.47 -7.26
N GLY A 134 -11.74 -0.48 -8.58
CA GLY A 134 -12.89 -0.43 -9.47
C GLY A 134 -13.52 -1.77 -9.79
N ARG A 135 -12.73 -2.86 -9.80
CA ARG A 135 -13.19 -4.19 -10.27
C ARG A 135 -13.02 -5.32 -9.25
N LEU A 136 -12.11 -5.21 -8.28
CA LEU A 136 -11.87 -6.22 -7.23
C LEU A 136 -12.05 -5.68 -5.80
N PRO A 137 -13.12 -4.92 -5.49
CA PRO A 137 -13.27 -4.32 -4.18
C PRO A 137 -13.38 -5.37 -3.05
N GLY A 138 -13.97 -6.54 -3.32
CA GLY A 138 -14.07 -7.63 -2.35
C GLY A 138 -12.70 -8.18 -1.96
N LEU A 139 -11.87 -8.52 -2.95
CA LEU A 139 -10.52 -9.01 -2.70
C LEU A 139 -9.61 -7.95 -2.08
N LEU A 140 -9.71 -6.68 -2.50
CA LEU A 140 -8.96 -5.59 -1.89
C LEU A 140 -9.31 -5.41 -0.40
N GLY A 141 -10.59 -5.53 -0.03
CA GLY A 141 -11.02 -5.53 1.37
C GLY A 141 -10.40 -6.68 2.18
N LEU A 142 -10.26 -7.86 1.58
CA LEU A 142 -9.63 -9.00 2.23
C LEU A 142 -8.10 -8.87 2.34
N VAL A 143 -7.45 -8.13 1.45
CA VAL A 143 -6.06 -7.70 1.64
C VAL A 143 -5.95 -6.80 2.86
N GLY A 144 -6.82 -5.79 2.96
CA GLY A 144 -6.90 -4.91 4.12
C GLY A 144 -7.08 -5.66 5.45
N GLY A 145 -7.83 -6.77 5.42
CA GLY A 145 -8.03 -7.67 6.56
C GLY A 145 -6.95 -8.73 6.77
N GLY A 146 -5.87 -8.74 5.96
CA GLY A 146 -4.77 -9.69 6.06
C GLY A 146 -5.15 -11.15 5.74
N ARG A 147 -6.23 -11.36 4.97
CA ARG A 147 -6.70 -12.69 4.53
C ARG A 147 -6.14 -13.07 3.16
N VAL A 148 -5.88 -12.08 2.32
CA VAL A 148 -5.27 -12.21 1.01
C VAL A 148 -3.99 -11.39 1.00
N SER A 149 -2.92 -11.89 0.41
CA SER A 149 -1.71 -11.07 0.25
C SER A 149 -1.85 -10.13 -0.95
N MET A 150 -1.10 -9.03 -0.96
CA MET A 150 -1.04 -8.20 -2.17
C MET A 150 -0.49 -8.96 -3.38
N GLY A 151 0.40 -9.93 -3.16
CA GLY A 151 0.88 -10.81 -4.24
C GLY A 151 -0.25 -11.62 -4.88
N GLY A 152 -1.15 -12.17 -4.06
CA GLY A 152 -2.33 -12.89 -4.53
C GLY A 152 -3.30 -11.99 -5.31
N LEU A 153 -3.58 -10.79 -4.80
CA LEU A 153 -4.40 -9.81 -5.51
C LEU A 153 -3.80 -9.43 -6.88
N ARG A 154 -2.49 -9.17 -6.95
CA ARG A 154 -1.82 -8.87 -8.23
C ARG A 154 -1.87 -10.02 -9.22
N ARG A 155 -1.76 -11.27 -8.74
CA ARG A 155 -1.96 -12.45 -9.59
C ARG A 155 -3.38 -12.47 -10.16
N VAL A 156 -4.40 -12.24 -9.32
CA VAL A 156 -5.79 -12.18 -9.80
C VAL A 156 -5.94 -11.09 -10.85
N ILE A 157 -5.40 -9.88 -10.64
CA ILE A 157 -5.42 -8.79 -11.63
C ILE A 157 -4.82 -9.25 -12.97
N ALA A 158 -3.65 -9.89 -12.95
CA ALA A 158 -2.96 -10.36 -14.16
C ALA A 158 -3.77 -11.43 -14.91
N GLU A 159 -4.38 -12.37 -14.20
CA GLU A 159 -5.16 -13.48 -14.79
C GLU A 159 -6.56 -13.03 -15.26
N THR A 160 -7.11 -11.96 -14.67
CA THR A 160 -8.47 -11.50 -14.96
C THR A 160 -8.53 -10.31 -15.91
N TRP A 161 -7.40 -9.67 -16.24
CA TRP A 161 -7.33 -8.45 -17.06
C TRP A 161 -8.09 -8.52 -18.40
N LEU A 162 -8.18 -9.70 -19.03
CA LEU A 162 -8.89 -9.91 -20.30
C LEU A 162 -10.36 -10.33 -20.16
N LEU A 163 -10.85 -10.50 -18.93
CA LEU A 163 -12.24 -10.87 -18.71
C LEU A 163 -13.19 -9.71 -18.97
N ASP A 164 -14.36 -10.03 -19.51
CA ASP A 164 -15.47 -9.08 -19.59
C ASP A 164 -15.87 -8.57 -18.19
N PRO A 165 -16.38 -7.33 -18.07
CA PRO A 165 -16.71 -6.73 -16.78
C PRO A 165 -17.59 -7.59 -15.86
N ASP A 166 -18.57 -8.30 -16.43
CA ASP A 166 -19.48 -9.17 -15.66
C ASP A 166 -18.76 -10.40 -15.08
N LEU A 167 -17.84 -10.99 -15.86
CA LEU A 167 -17.01 -12.10 -15.42
C LEU A 167 -16.00 -11.65 -14.35
N PHE A 168 -15.50 -10.42 -14.47
CA PHE A 168 -14.62 -9.79 -13.47
C PHE A 168 -15.33 -9.64 -12.13
N ALA A 169 -16.54 -9.08 -12.14
CA ALA A 169 -17.34 -8.92 -10.93
C ALA A 169 -17.76 -10.27 -10.32
N ALA A 170 -18.02 -11.28 -11.16
CA ALA A 170 -18.26 -12.64 -10.68
C ALA A 170 -16.99 -13.26 -10.04
N ALA A 171 -15.82 -13.05 -10.64
CA ALA A 171 -14.55 -13.53 -10.12
C ALA A 171 -14.23 -12.91 -8.75
N ASP A 172 -14.40 -11.59 -8.58
CA ASP A 172 -14.22 -10.91 -7.28
C ASP A 172 -15.09 -11.56 -6.20
N ARG A 173 -16.39 -11.72 -6.46
CA ARG A 173 -17.33 -12.33 -5.50
C ARG A 173 -16.96 -13.77 -5.16
N LEU A 174 -16.67 -14.59 -6.16
CA LEU A 174 -16.37 -16.02 -5.97
C LEU A 174 -15.06 -16.22 -5.21
N LEU A 175 -14.00 -15.49 -5.60
CA LEU A 175 -12.70 -15.58 -4.95
C LEU A 175 -12.76 -14.99 -3.53
N ALA A 176 -13.49 -13.91 -3.30
CA ALA A 176 -13.67 -13.35 -1.96
C ALA A 176 -14.47 -14.30 -1.04
N ALA A 177 -15.53 -14.94 -1.56
CA ALA A 177 -16.29 -15.94 -0.82
C ALA A 177 -15.40 -17.14 -0.46
N GLU A 178 -14.59 -17.62 -1.40
CA GLU A 178 -13.66 -18.74 -1.17
C GLU A 178 -12.56 -18.40 -0.17
N ALA A 179 -11.99 -17.20 -0.28
CA ALA A 179 -10.98 -16.70 0.65
C ALA A 179 -11.51 -16.52 2.08
N THR A 180 -12.81 -16.24 2.21
CA THR A 180 -13.49 -16.12 3.50
C THR A 180 -13.87 -17.48 4.09
N SER A 181 -14.25 -18.45 3.24
CA SER A 181 -14.71 -19.78 3.67
C SER A 181 -13.57 -20.68 4.13
N ARG A 182 -12.37 -20.53 3.54
CA ARG A 182 -11.18 -21.31 3.91
C ARG A 182 -10.41 -20.65 5.05
N ARG A 183 -9.85 -21.47 5.95
CA ARG A 183 -8.65 -21.07 6.72
C ARG A 183 -7.46 -21.09 5.76
N LEU A 184 -7.34 -20.09 4.89
CA LEU A 184 -6.14 -19.91 4.09
C LEU A 184 -4.99 -19.54 5.02
N SER A 185 -3.86 -20.23 4.90
CA SER A 185 -2.61 -19.67 5.43
C SER A 185 -2.20 -18.49 4.55
N PRO A 186 -1.47 -17.49 5.11
CA PRO A 186 -1.01 -16.35 4.33
C PRO A 186 -0.29 -16.80 3.05
N GLY A 187 -0.68 -16.23 1.90
CA GLY A 187 -0.09 -16.54 0.59
C GLY A 187 -0.76 -17.64 -0.23
N GLN A 188 -1.90 -18.19 0.20
CA GLN A 188 -2.63 -19.25 -0.52
C GLN A 188 -3.68 -18.76 -1.55
N LEU A 189 -3.44 -17.60 -2.18
CA LEU A 189 -4.16 -17.13 -3.37
C LEU A 189 -3.17 -16.78 -4.49
#